data_AF-A4BAH9-F1
#
_entry.id   AF-A4BAH9-F1
#
_cell.length_a   1.000
_cell.length_b   1.000
_cell.length_c   1.000
_cell.angle_alpha   90.00
_cell.angle_beta   90.00
_cell.angle_gamma   90.00
#
_symmetry.space_group_name_H-M   'P 1'
#
loop_
_entity.id
_entity.type
_entity.pdbx_description
1 polymer ?
#
loop_
_entity_poly.entity_id
_entity_poly.type
_entity_poly.pdbx_seq_one_letter_code
_entity_poly.pdbx_strand_id
1 'polypeptide(L)'
;MSTSAESAKQWVDSKQPSTEQIQEVVDKLEKRIEAWDGDEESIQGSIEALDYLSAFLVKEETPSVSQVPLDTSNLIPDSAPVELEQEVKEKTFAELKAQLGIAVKK
;
A
#
# COMPACT_ATOMS: atom_id res chain seq x y z
N MET A 1 9.23 7.58 30.86
CA MET A 1 10.00 7.95 29.66
C MET A 1 9.17 7.51 28.47
N SER A 2 8.58 8.45 27.71
CA SER A 2 7.77 8.14 26.53
C SER A 2 8.69 7.84 25.35
N THR A 3 8.87 6.57 25.04
CA THR A 3 9.34 6.14 23.72
C THR A 3 8.27 6.53 22.72
N SER A 4 8.51 7.59 21.95
CA SER A 4 7.60 8.10 20.91
C SER A 4 8.30 8.02 19.56
N ALA A 5 7.54 8.09 18.46
CA ALA A 5 8.09 8.10 17.10
C ALA A 5 9.22 9.13 16.89
N GLU A 6 9.10 10.31 17.51
CA GLU A 6 10.16 11.34 17.48
C GLU A 6 11.47 10.86 18.12
N SER A 7 11.41 10.11 19.21
CA SER A 7 12.61 9.56 19.86
C SER A 7 13.24 8.46 19.02
N ALA A 8 12.43 7.63 18.35
CA ALA A 8 12.92 6.61 17.43
C ALA A 8 13.61 7.24 16.21
N LYS A 9 12.99 8.27 15.62
CA LYS A 9 13.56 9.05 14.52
C LYS A 9 14.86 9.73 14.92
N GLN A 10 14.89 10.41 16.06
CA GLN A 10 16.09 11.08 16.57
C GLN A 10 17.21 10.08 16.87
N TRP A 11 16.88 8.88 17.36
CA TRP A 11 17.86 7.83 17.57
C TRP A 11 18.46 7.33 16.25
N VAL A 12 17.63 7.05 15.25
CA VAL A 12 18.11 6.63 13.91
C VAL A 12 18.99 7.71 13.28
N ASP A 13 18.56 8.97 13.32
CA ASP A 13 19.28 10.10 12.75
C ASP A 13 20.61 10.37 13.47
N SER A 14 20.63 10.30 14.80
CA SER A 14 21.80 10.63 15.60
C SER A 14 22.82 9.51 15.73
N LYS A 15 22.39 8.24 15.72
CA LYS A 15 23.26 7.08 15.94
C LYS A 15 23.60 6.33 14.66
N GLN A 16 22.81 6.49 13.60
CA GLN A 16 22.88 5.66 12.38
C GLN A 16 23.08 4.17 12.72
N PRO A 17 22.16 3.59 13.51
CA PRO A 17 22.26 2.19 13.92
C PRO A 17 22.17 1.27 12.69
N SER A 18 22.87 0.14 12.74
CA SER A 18 22.78 -0.88 11.69
C SER A 18 21.35 -1.47 11.64
N THR A 19 20.96 -2.00 10.48
CA THR A 19 19.70 -2.70 10.25
C THR A 19 19.39 -3.73 11.36
N GLU A 20 20.39 -4.51 11.79
CA GLU A 20 20.28 -5.48 12.89
C GLU A 20 19.89 -4.83 14.24
N GLN A 21 20.45 -3.66 14.56
CA GLN A 21 20.14 -2.94 15.79
C GLN A 21 18.73 -2.35 15.76
N ILE A 22 18.29 -1.88 14.59
CA ILE A 22 16.91 -1.41 14.40
C ILE A 22 15.95 -2.58 14.60
N GLN A 23 16.24 -3.75 14.02
CA GLN A 23 15.44 -4.96 14.19
C GLN A 23 15.34 -5.38 15.67
N GLU A 24 16.44 -5.33 16.44
CA GLU A 24 16.40 -5.63 17.88
C GLU A 24 15.50 -4.67 18.67
N VAL A 25 15.45 -3.39 18.29
CA VAL A 25 14.60 -2.40 18.93
C VAL A 25 13.13 -2.61 18.55
N VAL A 26 12.86 -2.96 17.29
CA VAL A 26 11.51 -3.33 16.82
C VAL A 26 10.99 -4.55 17.59
N ASP A 27 11.76 -5.64 17.70
CA ASP A 27 11.36 -6.85 18.42
C ASP A 27 11.08 -6.58 19.91
N LYS A 28 11.86 -5.69 20.54
CA LYS A 28 11.61 -5.23 21.92
C LYS A 28 10.33 -4.40 22.04
N LEU A 29 10.03 -3.55 21.06
CA LEU A 29 8.81 -2.77 21.02
C LEU A 29 7.59 -3.69 20.79
N GLU A 30 7.68 -4.67 19.88
CA GLU A 30 6.64 -5.68 19.64
C GLU A 30 6.32 -6.47 20.90
N LYS A 31 7.33 -7.08 21.53
CA LYS A 31 7.14 -7.82 22.79
C LYS A 31 6.56 -6.96 23.90
N ARG A 32 6.93 -5.68 23.95
CA ARG A 32 6.39 -4.74 24.93
C ARG A 32 4.92 -4.45 24.67
N ILE A 33 4.52 -4.29 23.42
CA ILE A 33 3.12 -4.07 23.02
C ILE A 33 2.30 -5.34 23.29
N GLU A 34 2.82 -6.52 22.93
CA GLU A 34 2.14 -7.80 23.17
C GLU A 34 1.98 -8.11 24.67
N ALA A 35 2.96 -7.75 25.49
CA ALA A 35 2.91 -7.94 26.94
C ALA A 35 2.17 -6.80 27.66
N TRP A 36 1.69 -5.77 26.94
CA TRP A 36 1.01 -4.63 27.55
C TRP A 36 -0.47 -4.92 27.75
N ASP A 37 -0.89 -5.01 29.01
CA ASP A 37 -2.28 -5.22 29.44
C ASP A 37 -2.92 -3.93 30.02
N GLY A 38 -2.24 -2.78 29.88
CA GLY A 38 -2.64 -1.48 30.45
C GLY A 38 -3.27 -0.53 29.43
N ASP A 39 -3.41 0.75 29.81
CA ASP A 39 -4.01 1.79 28.96
C ASP A 39 -3.28 2.00 27.63
N GLU A 40 -4.06 2.07 26.54
CA GLU A 40 -3.58 2.30 25.18
C GLU A 40 -2.78 3.62 25.04
N GLU A 41 -3.14 4.66 25.79
CA GLU A 41 -2.45 5.96 25.75
C GLU A 41 -0.96 5.88 26.12
N SER A 42 -0.59 4.92 26.98
CA SER A 42 0.81 4.74 27.39
C SER A 42 1.64 3.93 26.40
N ILE A 43 0.99 3.08 25.59
CA ILE A 43 1.67 2.25 24.59
C ILE A 43 1.65 2.88 23.19
N GLN A 44 0.74 3.84 22.94
CA GLN A 44 0.59 4.51 21.65
C GLN A 44 1.91 5.04 21.09
N GLY A 45 2.73 5.73 21.90
CA GLY A 45 4.04 6.21 21.45
C GLY A 45 5.01 5.07 21.04
N SER A 46 4.89 3.90 21.68
CA SER A 46 5.69 2.71 21.35
C SER A 46 5.21 2.05 20.05
N ILE A 47 3.89 2.06 19.79
CA ILE A 47 3.31 1.62 18.52
C ILE A 47 3.76 2.54 17.38
N GLU A 48 3.69 3.86 17.57
CA GLU A 48 4.13 4.84 16.57
C GLU A 48 5.64 4.76 16.31
N ALA A 49 6.45 4.51 17.35
CA ALA A 49 7.88 4.27 17.21
C ALA A 49 8.19 2.99 16.40
N LEU A 50 7.43 1.93 16.62
CA LEU A 50 7.56 0.67 15.89
C LEU A 50 7.17 0.81 14.42
N ASP A 51 6.06 1.51 14.14
CA ASP A 51 5.63 1.81 12.77
C ASP A 51 6.73 2.57 12.01
N TYR A 52 7.31 3.60 12.62
CA TYR A 52 8.40 4.35 12.01
C TYR A 52 9.64 3.48 11.71
N LEU A 53 10.09 2.67 12.67
CA LEU A 53 11.30 1.86 12.52
C LEU A 53 11.12 0.72 11.51
N SER A 54 9.94 0.08 11.50
CA SER A 54 9.60 -0.94 10.51
C SER A 54 9.48 -0.35 9.11
N ALA A 55 8.84 0.81 8.95
CA ALA A 55 8.79 1.52 7.68
C ALA A 55 10.19 1.96 7.19
N PHE A 56 11.09 2.35 8.11
CA PHE A 56 12.46 2.71 7.78
C PHE A 56 13.25 1.50 7.27
N LEU A 57 13.14 0.34 7.93
CA LEU A 57 13.74 -0.91 7.48
C LEU A 57 13.25 -1.32 6.09
N VAL A 58 11.94 -1.27 5.84
CA VAL A 58 11.35 -1.57 4.52
C VAL A 58 11.84 -0.59 3.45
N LYS A 59 12.02 0.69 3.81
CA LYS A 59 12.55 1.72 2.90
C LYS A 59 14.03 1.54 2.57
N GLU A 60 14.80 0.95 3.47
CA GLU A 60 16.21 0.62 3.23
C GLU A 60 16.36 -0.68 2.42
N GLU A 61 15.48 -1.67 2.66
CA GLU A 61 15.47 -2.96 1.98
C GLU A 61 14.88 -2.89 0.57
N THR A 62 13.92 -1.98 0.34
CA THR A 62 13.53 -1.65 -1.02
C THR A 62 14.64 -0.79 -1.62
N PRO A 63 15.41 -1.28 -2.63
CA PRO A 63 16.19 -0.36 -3.42
C PRO A 63 15.18 0.65 -3.93
N SER A 64 15.37 1.93 -3.59
CA SER A 64 14.65 3.05 -4.15
C SER A 64 14.32 2.69 -5.59
N VAL A 65 13.05 2.36 -5.85
CA VAL A 65 12.52 2.26 -7.19
C VAL A 65 12.56 3.69 -7.68
N SER A 66 13.77 4.09 -8.10
CA SER A 66 13.98 5.06 -9.16
C SER A 66 12.85 4.81 -10.11
N GLN A 67 12.04 5.84 -10.34
CA GLN A 67 11.00 5.88 -11.35
C GLN A 67 11.51 5.21 -12.63
N VAL A 68 11.39 3.89 -12.73
CA VAL A 68 11.34 3.19 -13.98
C VAL A 68 9.98 3.64 -14.46
N PRO A 69 9.89 4.48 -15.52
CA PRO A 69 8.60 4.77 -16.09
C PRO A 69 7.95 3.42 -16.35
N LEU A 70 6.80 3.20 -15.72
CA LEU A 70 5.98 2.01 -15.96
C LEU A 70 5.68 2.05 -17.45
N ASP A 71 6.46 1.33 -18.26
CA ASP A 71 6.28 1.28 -19.70
C ASP A 71 5.01 0.47 -19.96
N THR A 72 3.89 1.18 -19.93
CA THR A 72 2.57 0.63 -20.23
C THR A 72 2.40 0.32 -21.73
N SER A 73 3.43 0.57 -22.55
CA SER A 73 3.43 0.30 -24.00
C SER A 73 3.16 -1.16 -24.34
N ASN A 74 3.35 -2.09 -23.38
CA ASN A 74 3.08 -3.52 -23.57
C ASN A 74 1.78 -4.02 -22.89
N LEU A 75 1.07 -3.19 -22.12
CA LEU A 75 -0.13 -3.63 -21.36
C LEU A 75 -1.44 -3.40 -22.11
N ILE A 76 -1.41 -2.63 -23.19
CA ILE A 76 -2.54 -2.50 -24.12
C ILE A 76 -1.97 -2.81 -25.49
N PRO A 77 -2.26 -3.99 -26.10
CA PRO A 77 -2.06 -4.09 -27.54
C PRO A 77 -2.90 -2.96 -28.14
N ASP A 78 -2.26 -2.09 -28.92
CA ASP A 78 -2.89 -0.99 -29.67
C ASP A 78 -4.01 -1.56 -30.55
N SER A 79 -5.15 -1.88 -29.93
CA SER A 79 -6.38 -2.19 -30.60
C SER A 79 -6.94 -0.83 -30.93
N ALA A 80 -6.57 -0.37 -32.12
CA ALA A 80 -7.40 0.54 -32.87
C ALA A 80 -8.87 0.16 -32.60
N PRO A 81 -9.75 1.13 -32.25
CA PRO A 81 -11.14 0.83 -32.00
C PRO A 81 -11.66 0.04 -33.19
N VAL A 82 -12.04 -1.23 -32.96
CA VAL A 82 -12.60 -2.06 -34.02
C VAL A 82 -13.86 -1.35 -34.49
N GLU A 83 -13.77 -0.72 -35.66
CA GLU A 83 -14.94 -0.24 -36.39
C GLU A 83 -15.73 -1.47 -36.82
N LEU A 84 -16.60 -1.95 -35.93
CA LEU A 84 -17.60 -2.93 -36.30
C LEU A 84 -18.46 -2.32 -37.41
N GLU A 85 -18.63 -3.06 -38.51
CA GLU A 85 -19.50 -2.70 -39.62
C GLU A 85 -20.91 -2.37 -39.09
N GLN A 86 -21.59 -1.40 -39.70
CA GLN A 86 -22.84 -0.83 -39.17
C GLN A 86 -23.88 -1.91 -38.82
N GLU A 87 -23.96 -2.98 -39.62
CA GLU A 87 -24.89 -4.08 -39.38
C GLU A 87 -24.62 -4.83 -38.06
N VAL A 88 -23.34 -4.97 -37.67
CA VAL A 88 -22.95 -5.63 -36.42
C VAL A 88 -23.25 -4.72 -35.22
N LYS A 89 -23.07 -3.40 -35.38
CA LYS A 89 -23.44 -2.42 -34.36
C LYS A 89 -24.95 -2.38 -34.12
N GLU A 90 -25.76 -2.45 -35.17
CA GLU A 90 -27.22 -2.46 -35.04
C GLU A 90 -27.73 -3.74 -34.36
N LYS A 91 -27.17 -4.91 -34.70
CA LYS A 91 -27.52 -6.18 -34.06
C LYS A 91 -27.11 -6.21 -32.58
N THR A 92 -25.89 -5.80 -32.27
CA THR A 92 -25.41 -5.75 -30.87
C THR A 92 -26.19 -4.72 -30.05
N PHE A 93 -26.48 -3.54 -30.60
CA PHE A 93 -27.30 -2.54 -29.91
C PHE A 93 -28.75 -3.00 -29.70
N ALA A 94 -29.36 -3.67 -30.68
CA ALA A 94 -30.70 -4.24 -30.54
C ALA A 94 -30.74 -5.33 -29.46
N GLU A 95 -29.72 -6.17 -29.39
CA GLU A 95 -29.60 -7.23 -28.37
C GLU A 95 -29.38 -6.65 -26.96
N LEU A 96 -28.50 -5.66 -26.81
CA LEU A 96 -28.33 -4.95 -25.54
C LEU A 96 -29.60 -4.22 -25.12
N LYS A 97 -30.31 -3.57 -26.06
CA LYS A 97 -31.59 -2.90 -25.80
C LYS A 97 -32.67 -3.89 -25.37
N ALA A 98 -32.69 -5.09 -25.94
CA ALA A 98 -33.60 -6.15 -25.53
C ALA A 98 -33.28 -6.63 -24.09
N GLN A 99 -32.00 -6.83 -23.76
CA GLN A 99 -31.60 -7.18 -22.38
C GLN A 99 -31.97 -6.10 -21.36
N LEU A 100 -31.71 -4.83 -21.68
CA LEU A 100 -32.04 -3.69 -20.81
C LEU A 100 -33.55 -3.44 -20.72
N GLY A 101 -34.31 -3.69 -21.79
CA GLY A 101 -35.76 -3.55 -21.82
C GLY A 101 -36.52 -4.64 -21.03
N ILE A 102 -35.92 -5.83 -20.87
CA ILE A 102 -36.47 -6.90 -20.02
C ILE A 102 -36.24 -6.58 -18.53
N ALA A 103 -35.16 -5.88 -18.18
CA ALA A 103 -34.82 -5.54 -16.80
C ALA A 103 -35.72 -4.45 -16.18
N VAL A 104 -36.50 -3.71 -16.99
CA VAL A 104 -37.39 -2.61 -16.54
C VAL A 104 -38.87 -3.02 -16.45
N LYS A 105 -39.17 -4.33 -16.39
CA LYS A 105 -40.49 -4.81 -15.94
C LYS A 105 -40.33 -5.71 -14.71
N LYS A 106 -40.23 -5.07 -13.55
CA LYS A 106 -40.73 -5.65 -12.29
C LYS A 106 -41.16 -4.54 -11.34
#